data_AF-A0AAE0HLU2-F1
#
_entry.id   AF-A0AAE0HLU2-F1
#
_cell.length_a   1.000
_cell.length_b   1.000
_cell.length_c   1.000
_cell.angle_alpha   90.00
_cell.angle_beta   90.00
_cell.angle_gamma   90.00
#
_symmetry.space_group_name_H-M   'P 1'
#
loop_
_entity.id
_entity.type
_entity.pdbx_description
1 polymer ?
#
loop_
_entity_poly.entity_id
_entity_poly.type
_entity_poly.pdbx_seq_one_letter_code
_entity_poly.pdbx_strand_id
1 'polypeptide(L)'
;MSMFRAKKLDLGCFTNIKIIRDHSKRKAYEAAEAERQALRYVIRNTTLPARTRAIAQLQLTQMHCYTRPTQIRNRCILGGKGRGILSDFKMSRYNFRLQALAGNLPGVKKASW
;
A
#
# COMPACT_ATOMS: atom_id res chain seq x y z
N MET A 1 -7.82 12.19 16.01
CA MET A 1 -6.66 11.57 15.35
C MET A 1 -7.07 10.19 14.84
N SER A 2 -6.68 9.77 13.63
CA SER A 2 -7.05 8.45 13.10
C SER A 2 -6.47 7.33 13.99
N MET A 3 -7.28 6.33 14.35
CA MET A 3 -6.91 5.20 15.20
C MET A 3 -5.66 4.44 14.71
N PHE A 4 -5.37 4.47 13.40
CA PHE A 4 -4.26 3.73 12.77
C PHE A 4 -2.97 4.55 12.61
N ARG A 5 -2.96 5.83 13.00
CA ARG A 5 -1.75 6.65 12.93
C ARG A 5 -0.96 6.45 14.22
N ALA A 6 0.29 5.99 14.09
CA ALA A 6 1.21 5.89 15.22
C ALA A 6 1.41 7.26 15.89
N LYS A 7 1.48 7.27 17.23
CA LYS A 7 1.73 8.49 18.02
C LYS A 7 3.13 9.04 17.77
N LYS A 8 4.12 8.14 17.65
CA LYS A 8 5.49 8.46 17.26
C LYS A 8 5.67 8.21 15.76
N LEU A 9 6.36 9.12 15.08
CA LEU A 9 6.66 8.98 13.66
C LEU A 9 7.75 7.92 13.44
N ASP A 10 7.47 6.99 12.54
CA ASP A 10 8.26 5.80 12.24
C ASP A 10 8.70 5.74 10.76
N LEU A 11 8.66 6.88 10.07
CA LEU A 11 9.02 7.04 8.66
C LEU A 11 10.39 7.70 8.54
N GLY A 12 11.30 7.09 7.78
CA GLY A 12 12.64 7.65 7.45
C GLY A 12 12.74 8.30 6.06
N CYS A 13 11.68 8.25 5.25
CA CYS A 13 11.65 8.87 3.92
C CYS A 13 11.07 10.29 3.96
N PHE A 14 10.92 10.94 2.81
CA PHE A 14 10.21 12.22 2.71
C PHE A 14 8.82 12.10 3.35
N THR A 15 8.49 12.99 4.28
CA THR A 15 7.24 12.93 5.03
C THR A 15 6.22 13.90 4.43
N ASN A 16 5.00 13.41 4.23
CA ASN A 16 3.87 14.19 3.75
C ASN A 16 2.60 13.58 4.37
N ILE A 17 1.58 14.40 4.60
CA ILE A 17 0.24 13.98 5.05
C ILE A 17 -0.25 12.74 4.28
N LYS A 18 -0.10 12.74 2.95
CA LYS A 18 -0.55 11.63 2.10
C LYS A 18 0.30 10.37 2.24
N ILE A 19 1.59 10.51 2.56
CA ILE A 19 2.51 9.39 2.79
C ILE A 19 2.23 8.75 4.13
N ILE A 20 2.09 9.56 5.19
CA ILE A 20 1.73 9.10 6.53
C ILE A 20 0.41 8.32 6.48
N ARG A 21 -0.58 8.85 5.75
CA ARG A 21 -1.86 8.15 5.56
C ARG A 21 -1.70 6.82 4.81
N ASP A 22 -0.90 6.78 3.75
CA ASP A 22 -0.67 5.55 2.98
C ASP A 22 0.09 4.51 3.80
N HIS A 23 1.09 4.94 4.57
CA HIS A 23 1.84 4.10 5.49
C HIS A 23 0.94 3.48 6.57
N SER A 24 0.06 4.27 7.20
CA SER A 24 -0.94 3.74 8.15
C SER A 24 -1.86 2.69 7.52
N LYS A 25 -2.26 2.86 6.25
CA LYS A 25 -3.06 1.86 5.53
C LYS A 25 -2.29 0.56 5.31
N ARG A 26 -1.01 0.64 4.94
CA ARG A 26 -0.17 -0.55 4.74
C ARG A 26 -0.03 -1.37 6.01
N LYS A 27 0.26 -0.72 7.14
CA LYS A 27 0.33 -1.39 8.46
C LYS A 27 -1.01 -1.98 8.90
N ALA A 28 -2.10 -1.24 8.68
CA ALA A 28 -3.43 -1.74 9.00
C ALA A 28 -3.84 -2.93 8.11
N TYR A 29 -3.43 -2.95 6.84
CA TYR A 29 -3.66 -4.08 5.94
C TYR A 29 -2.81 -5.29 6.34
N GLU A 30 -1.52 -5.09 6.61
CA GLU A 30 -0.59 -6.15 7.04
C GLU A 30 -1.12 -6.90 8.26
N ALA A 31 -1.58 -6.19 9.28
CA ALA A 31 -2.16 -6.81 10.48
C ALA A 31 -3.47 -7.58 10.20
N ALA A 32 -4.27 -7.14 9.21
CA ALA A 32 -5.60 -7.68 8.93
C ALA A 32 -5.66 -8.55 7.67
N GLU A 33 -4.51 -8.88 7.07
CA GLU A 33 -4.45 -9.59 5.79
C GLU A 33 -4.96 -11.03 5.92
N ALA A 34 -4.44 -11.77 6.90
CA ALA A 34 -4.81 -13.17 7.12
C ALA A 34 -6.32 -13.32 7.40
N GLU A 35 -6.87 -12.50 8.30
CA GLU A 35 -8.30 -12.48 8.62
C GLU A 35 -9.15 -12.17 7.37
N ARG A 36 -8.76 -11.15 6.61
CA ARG A 36 -9.48 -10.79 5.38
C ARG A 36 -9.43 -11.89 4.34
N GLN A 37 -8.30 -12.59 4.18
CA GLN A 37 -8.19 -13.69 3.22
C GLN A 37 -9.04 -14.89 3.64
N ALA A 38 -9.10 -15.20 4.94
CA ALA A 38 -10.00 -16.23 5.46
C ALA A 38 -11.47 -15.91 5.15
N LEU A 39 -11.92 -14.67 5.42
CA LEU A 39 -13.29 -14.23 5.07
C LEU A 39 -13.55 -14.33 3.57
N ARG A 40 -12.59 -13.89 2.74
CA ARG A 40 -12.67 -13.97 1.28
C ARG A 40 -12.76 -15.40 0.75
N TYR A 41 -12.07 -16.34 1.39
CA TYR A 41 -12.13 -17.75 1.07
C TYR A 41 -13.51 -18.32 1.38
N VAL A 42 -14.01 -18.10 2.60
CA VAL A 42 -15.34 -18.56 3.04
C VAL A 42 -16.45 -18.07 2.12
N ILE A 43 -16.43 -16.79 1.72
CA ILE A 43 -17.47 -16.21 0.84
C ILE A 43 -17.52 -16.90 -0.54
N ARG A 44 -16.35 -17.22 -1.11
CA ARG A 44 -16.23 -17.82 -2.45
C ARG A 44 -16.46 -19.33 -2.45
N ASN A 45 -16.30 -19.99 -1.31
CA ASN A 45 -16.49 -21.42 -1.17
C ASN A 45 -17.99 -21.78 -1.22
N THR A 46 -18.42 -22.38 -2.33
CA THR A 46 -19.83 -22.77 -2.58
C THR A 46 -20.25 -24.05 -1.85
N THR A 47 -19.30 -24.86 -1.38
CA THR A 47 -19.56 -26.04 -0.55
C THR A 47 -20.02 -25.69 0.86
N LEU A 48 -19.75 -24.47 1.34
CA LEU A 48 -20.19 -24.03 2.67
C LEU A 48 -21.66 -23.59 2.69
N PRO A 49 -22.36 -23.73 3.83
CA PRO A 49 -23.74 -23.29 3.97
C PRO A 49 -23.94 -21.79 3.65
N ALA A 50 -25.08 -21.43 3.08
CA ALA A 50 -25.38 -20.02 2.75
C ALA A 50 -25.26 -19.07 3.95
N ARG A 51 -25.65 -19.52 5.14
CA ARG A 51 -25.56 -18.73 6.39
C ARG A 51 -24.13 -18.36 6.76
N THR A 52 -23.17 -19.28 6.65
CA THR A 52 -21.77 -19.01 7.01
C THR A 52 -21.14 -18.03 6.03
N ARG A 53 -21.47 -18.16 4.74
CA ARG A 53 -21.07 -17.22 3.68
C ARG A 53 -21.63 -15.82 3.93
N ALA A 54 -22.91 -15.72 4.30
CA ALA A 54 -23.56 -14.45 4.62
C ALA A 54 -22.92 -13.75 5.84
N ILE A 55 -22.60 -14.51 6.90
CA ILE A 55 -21.92 -13.96 8.09
C ILE A 55 -20.53 -13.43 7.71
N ALA A 56 -19.74 -14.19 6.97
CA ALA A 56 -18.42 -13.76 6.51
C ALA A 56 -18.49 -12.51 5.61
N GLN A 57 -19.52 -12.40 4.78
CA GLN A 57 -19.74 -11.23 3.93
C GLN A 57 -20.09 -9.98 4.74
N LEU A 58 -20.91 -10.10 5.78
CA LEU A 58 -21.23 -9.01 6.70
C LEU A 58 -19.97 -8.55 7.46
N GLN A 59 -19.20 -9.48 8.01
CA GLN A 59 -17.94 -9.19 8.71
C GLN A 59 -16.95 -8.46 7.79
N LEU A 60 -16.74 -8.96 6.57
CA LEU A 60 -15.83 -8.34 5.60
C LEU A 60 -16.24 -6.90 5.25
N THR A 61 -17.54 -6.63 5.22
CA THR A 61 -18.10 -5.30 4.92
C THR A 61 -17.89 -4.32 6.07
N GLN A 62 -17.99 -4.78 7.32
CA GLN A 62 -17.77 -4.00 8.53
C GLN A 62 -16.30 -3.62 8.75
N MET A 63 -15.34 -4.38 8.19
CA MET A 63 -13.92 -4.06 8.33
C MET A 63 -13.59 -2.64 7.86
N HIS A 64 -12.78 -1.94 8.65
CA HIS A 64 -12.42 -0.54 8.41
C HIS A 64 -11.76 -0.33 7.03
N CYS A 65 -12.01 0.81 6.38
CA CYS A 65 -11.57 1.09 5.01
C CYS A 65 -10.04 1.01 4.81
N TYR A 66 -9.23 1.28 5.84
CA TYR A 66 -7.77 1.22 5.77
C TYR A 66 -7.23 -0.20 5.64
N THR A 67 -8.03 -1.19 6.02
CA THR A 67 -7.68 -2.60 5.86
C THR A 67 -7.94 -3.09 4.43
N ARG A 68 -8.44 -2.25 3.51
CA ARG A 68 -8.67 -2.65 2.11
C ARG A 68 -7.38 -2.46 1.29
N PRO A 69 -6.90 -3.49 0.56
CA PRO A 69 -5.67 -3.36 -0.24
C PRO A 69 -5.82 -2.36 -1.39
N THR A 70 -7.03 -2.19 -1.92
CA THR A 70 -7.35 -1.24 -3.00
C THR A 70 -7.13 0.23 -2.62
N GLN A 71 -7.01 0.54 -1.34
CA GLN A 71 -6.78 1.90 -0.84
C GLN A 71 -5.31 2.32 -0.82
N ILE A 72 -4.40 1.36 -0.98
CA ILE A 72 -2.95 1.55 -0.95
C ILE A 72 -2.49 2.04 -2.33
N ARG A 73 -1.60 3.03 -2.36
CA ARG A 73 -1.06 3.56 -3.61
C ARG A 73 0.45 3.82 -3.49
N ASN A 74 1.19 3.40 -4.52
CA ASN A 74 2.62 3.69 -4.58
C ASN A 74 2.88 5.21 -4.62
N ARG A 75 3.84 5.64 -3.81
CA ARG A 75 4.27 7.05 -3.66
C ARG A 75 5.77 7.15 -3.74
N CYS A 76 6.25 8.28 -4.24
CA CYS A 76 7.67 8.60 -4.30
C CYS A 76 8.23 8.78 -2.89
N ILE A 77 9.27 8.03 -2.53
CA ILE A 77 9.96 8.13 -1.23
C ILE A 77 10.72 9.46 -1.05
N LEU A 78 11.12 10.12 -2.15
CA LEU A 78 11.89 11.37 -2.12
C LEU A 78 11.01 12.63 -2.18
N GLY A 79 9.81 12.54 -2.76
CA GLY A 79 8.99 13.74 -3.04
C GLY A 79 7.49 13.56 -2.87
N GLY A 80 7.02 12.40 -2.39
CA GLY A 80 5.62 12.17 -2.02
C GLY A 80 4.58 12.17 -3.13
N LYS A 81 4.97 12.41 -4.38
CA LYS A 81 4.11 12.31 -5.57
C LYS A 81 3.47 10.91 -5.61
N GLY A 82 2.20 10.84 -6.03
CA GLY A 82 1.46 9.58 -6.17
C GLY A 82 1.20 9.16 -7.62
N ARG A 83 1.72 9.90 -8.60
CA ARG A 83 1.55 9.66 -10.03
C ARG A 83 2.92 9.53 -10.69
N GLY A 84 3.02 8.70 -11.73
CA GLY A 84 4.27 8.44 -12.45
C GLY A 84 5.36 7.88 -11.54
N ILE A 85 5.02 6.84 -10.77
CA ILE A 85 5.93 6.14 -9.86
C ILE A 85 6.43 4.87 -10.55
N LEU A 86 7.74 4.70 -10.55
CA LEU A 86 8.38 3.44 -10.95
C LEU A 86 8.42 2.52 -9.74
N SER A 87 7.85 1.31 -9.85
CA SER A 87 7.76 0.33 -8.75
C SER A 87 9.13 -0.04 -8.20
N ASP A 88 10.07 -0.29 -9.09
CA ASP A 88 11.36 -0.90 -8.78
C ASP A 88 12.24 0.06 -7.95
N PHE A 89 12.15 1.35 -8.28
CA PHE A 89 12.92 2.42 -7.62
C PHE A 89 12.13 3.18 -6.55
N LYS A 90 10.82 2.93 -6.40
CA LYS A 90 9.92 3.60 -5.46
C LYS A 90 9.96 5.14 -5.54
N MET A 91 10.25 5.69 -6.72
CA MET A 91 10.41 7.14 -6.95
C MET A 91 9.68 7.63 -8.20
N SER A 92 9.51 8.95 -8.30
CA SER A 92 8.85 9.56 -9.46
C SER A 92 9.78 9.55 -10.68
N ARG A 93 9.23 9.51 -11.90
CA ARG A 93 10.01 9.53 -13.16
C ARG A 93 11.06 10.65 -13.23
N TYR A 94 10.73 11.84 -12.73
CA TYR A 94 11.66 12.97 -12.71
C TYR A 94 12.82 12.76 -11.72
N ASN A 95 12.50 12.30 -10.50
CA ASN A 95 13.53 12.02 -9.50
C ASN A 95 14.42 10.85 -9.95
N PHE A 96 13.83 9.83 -10.58
CA PHE A 96 14.57 8.74 -11.21
C PHE A 96 15.57 9.27 -12.23
N ARG A 97 15.14 10.16 -13.14
CA ARG A 97 16.03 10.76 -14.15
C ARG A 97 17.22 11.49 -13.50
N LEU A 98 16.95 12.31 -12.47
CA LEU A 98 18.02 13.04 -11.76
C LEU A 98 19.00 12.09 -11.06
N GLN A 99 18.48 11.07 -10.37
CA GLN A 99 19.31 10.10 -9.65
C GLN A 99 20.10 9.19 -10.59
N ALA A 100 19.52 8.82 -11.74
CA ALA A 100 20.18 8.06 -12.78
C ALA A 100 21.34 8.84 -13.41
N LEU A 101 21.12 10.12 -13.76
CA LEU A 101 22.17 10.98 -14.32
C LEU A 101 23.27 11.29 -13.31
N ALA A 102 22.93 11.37 -12.02
CA ALA A 102 23.89 11.55 -10.93
C ALA A 102 24.69 10.28 -10.60
N GLY A 103 24.35 9.12 -11.18
CA GLY A 103 25.05 7.85 -10.90
C GLY A 103 24.65 7.18 -9.58
N ASN A 104 23.61 7.65 -8.89
CA ASN A 104 23.16 7.11 -7.60
C ASN A 104 22.34 5.81 -7.74
N LEU A 105 21.94 5.45 -8.95
CA LEU A 105 21.15 4.25 -9.23
C LEU A 105 22.04 3.14 -9.82
N PRO A 106 22.22 2.01 -9.13
CA PRO A 106 23.11 0.94 -9.60
C PRO A 106 22.57 0.32 -10.88
N GLY A 107 23.44 0.15 -11.87
CA GLY A 107 23.12 -0.52 -13.14
C GLY A 107 22.30 0.31 -14.14
N VAL A 108 21.87 1.52 -13.78
CA VAL A 108 21.10 2.39 -14.69
C VAL A 108 22.04 3.22 -15.54
N LYS A 109 21.98 3.05 -16.86
CA LYS A 109 22.68 3.88 -17.85
C LYS A 109 21.72 4.41 -18.89
N LYS A 110 22.07 5.53 -19.53
CA LYS A 110 21.32 6.04 -20.68
C LYS A 110 21.39 5.00 -21.80
N ALA A 111 20.24 4.59 -22.32
CA ALA A 111 20.19 3.68 -23.45
C ALA A 111 20.59 4.43 -24.74
N SER A 112 21.43 3.79 -25.55
CA SER A 112 21.86 4.23 -26.87
C SER A 112 21.83 3.01 -27.79
N TRP A 113 21.03 3.08 -28.83
CA TRP A 113 20.93 2.08 -29.89
C TRP A 113 20.86 2.80 -31.23
#